data_AF-M3B7K8-F1
#
_entry.id   AF-M3B7K8-F1
#
_cell.length_a   1.000
_cell.length_b   1.000
_cell.length_c   1.000
_cell.angle_alpha   90.00
_cell.angle_beta   90.00
_cell.angle_gamma   90.00
#
_symmetry.space_group_name_H-M   'P 1'
#
loop_
_entity.id
_entity.type
_entity.pdbx_description
1 polymer ?
#
loop_
_entity_poly.entity_id
_entity_poly.type
_entity_poly.pdbx_seq_one_letter_code
_entity_poly.pdbx_strand_id
1 'polypeptide(L)'
;MTATYEELLATAEARTALNNHVKAQLVESLGLEIRPELIGDDQPLFGRGLELDSLDTLEIVVMVEEQLDVTISDDDRSAFGSINRLIDFVVADRGEIPQVEAA
;
A
#
# COMPACT_ATOMS: atom_id res chain seq x y z
N MET A 1 -14.63 20.40 13.44
CA MET A 1 -14.15 21.24 12.32
C MET A 1 -14.53 20.49 11.05
N THR A 2 -15.33 21.08 10.17
CA THR A 2 -15.70 20.45 8.90
C THR A 2 -14.54 20.69 7.94
N ALA A 3 -13.92 19.63 7.43
CA ALA A 3 -12.93 19.74 6.36
C ALA A 3 -13.60 20.41 5.14
N THR A 4 -12.88 21.32 4.50
CA THR A 4 -13.32 21.97 3.27
C THR A 4 -13.27 20.97 2.10
N TYR A 5 -14.02 21.27 1.04
CA TYR A 5 -14.03 20.42 -0.16
C TYR A 5 -12.63 20.27 -0.78
N GLU A 6 -11.86 21.35 -0.81
CA GLU A 6 -10.50 21.37 -1.37
C GLU A 6 -9.56 20.46 -0.57
N GLU A 7 -9.65 20.48 0.76
CA GLU A 7 -8.84 19.61 1.64
C GLU A 7 -9.20 18.12 1.46
N LEU A 8 -10.49 17.80 1.30
CA LEU A 8 -10.94 16.43 1.06
C LEU A 8 -10.45 15.90 -0.29
N LEU A 9 -10.52 16.73 -1.34
CA LEU A 9 -10.03 16.36 -2.67
C LEU A 9 -8.51 16.11 -2.64
N ALA A 10 -7.75 17.02 -2.03
CA ALA A 10 -6.29 16.87 -1.92
C ALA A 10 -5.90 15.60 -1.14
N THR A 11 -6.63 15.28 -0.07
CA THR A 11 -6.39 14.05 0.71
C THR A 11 -6.70 12.80 -0.11
N ALA A 12 -7.80 12.80 -0.88
CA ALA A 12 -8.15 11.68 -1.73
C ALA A 12 -7.11 11.47 -2.86
N GLU A 13 -6.67 12.55 -3.50
CA GLU A 13 -5.63 12.50 -4.54
C GLU A 13 -4.29 11.99 -4.01
N ALA A 14 -3.85 12.49 -2.84
CA ALA A 14 -2.63 12.02 -2.19
C ALA A 14 -2.72 10.52 -1.86
N ARG A 15 -3.87 10.07 -1.36
CA ARG A 15 -4.09 8.64 -1.08
C ARG A 15 -4.09 7.79 -2.35
N THR A 16 -4.72 8.25 -3.42
CA THR A 16 -4.70 7.54 -4.71
C THR A 16 -3.28 7.46 -5.29
N ALA A 17 -2.50 8.54 -5.19
CA ALA A 17 -1.11 8.55 -5.61
C ALA A 17 -0.27 7.52 -4.82
N LEU A 18 -0.45 7.47 -3.50
CA LEU A 18 0.20 6.50 -2.63
C LEU A 18 -0.19 5.05 -2.96
N ASN A 19 -1.48 4.77 -3.17
CA ASN A 19 -1.94 3.44 -3.60
C ASN A 19 -1.24 3.02 -4.90
N ASN A 20 -1.18 3.91 -5.90
CA ASN A 20 -0.55 3.61 -7.19
C ASN A 20 0.96 3.39 -7.05
N HIS A 21 1.63 4.19 -6.22
CA HIS A 21 3.05 4.04 -5.95
C HIS A 21 3.36 2.67 -5.32
N VAL A 22 2.60 2.28 -4.27
CA VAL A 22 2.78 0.98 -3.61
C VAL A 22 2.47 -0.19 -4.56
N LYS A 23 1.46 -0.07 -5.43
CA LYS A 23 1.20 -1.10 -6.45
C LYS A 23 2.35 -1.23 -7.45
N ALA A 24 2.95 -0.13 -7.88
CA ALA A 24 4.09 -0.14 -8.78
C ALA A 24 5.30 -0.83 -8.12
N GLN A 25 5.59 -0.48 -6.86
CA GLN A 25 6.65 -1.11 -6.09
C GLN A 25 6.40 -2.60 -5.87
N LEU A 26 5.16 -3.01 -5.56
CA LEU A 26 4.81 -4.43 -5.44
C LEU A 26 5.08 -5.21 -6.73
N VAL A 27 4.70 -4.67 -7.88
CA VAL A 27 4.96 -5.31 -9.19
C VAL A 27 6.46 -5.41 -9.46
N GLU A 28 7.22 -4.35 -9.15
CA GLU A 28 8.66 -4.30 -9.36
C GLU A 28 9.42 -5.27 -8.43
N SER A 29 9.17 -5.21 -7.12
CA SER A 29 9.84 -6.05 -6.13
C SER A 29 9.53 -7.53 -6.35
N LEU A 30 8.26 -7.88 -6.57
CA LEU A 30 7.83 -9.28 -6.73
C LEU A 30 7.99 -9.79 -8.18
N GLY A 31 8.44 -8.95 -9.11
CA GLY A 31 8.63 -9.32 -10.51
C GLY A 31 7.34 -9.79 -11.21
N LEU A 32 6.19 -9.22 -10.86
CA LEU A 32 4.89 -9.66 -11.39
C LEU A 32 4.73 -9.25 -12.86
N GLU A 33 4.25 -10.17 -13.70
CA GLU A 33 3.92 -9.88 -15.11
C GLU A 33 2.53 -9.22 -15.29
N ILE A 34 2.14 -8.36 -14.35
CA ILE A 34 0.87 -7.63 -14.39
C ILE A 34 1.13 -6.13 -14.30
N ARG A 35 0.23 -5.34 -14.90
CA ARG A 35 0.32 -3.88 -14.75
C ARG A 35 -0.20 -3.46 -13.37
N PRO A 36 0.45 -2.50 -12.68
CA PRO A 36 0.02 -2.02 -11.36
C PRO A 36 -1.45 -1.59 -11.32
N GLU A 37 -1.99 -1.01 -12.40
CA GLU A 37 -3.37 -0.53 -12.47
C GLU A 37 -4.40 -1.66 -12.52
N LEU A 38 -3.97 -2.90 -12.76
CA LEU A 38 -4.84 -4.08 -12.72
C LEU A 38 -5.00 -4.63 -11.29
N ILE A 39 -4.17 -4.19 -10.34
CA ILE A 39 -4.27 -4.57 -8.93
C ILE A 39 -5.38 -3.72 -8.29
N GLY A 40 -6.42 -4.38 -7.81
CA GLY A 40 -7.51 -3.69 -7.11
C GLY A 40 -7.08 -3.19 -5.72
N ASP A 41 -7.55 -2.01 -5.31
CA ASP A 41 -7.18 -1.45 -4.00
C ASP A 41 -7.64 -2.31 -2.81
N ASP A 42 -8.76 -3.03 -2.99
CA ASP A 42 -9.36 -3.94 -2.00
C ASP A 42 -9.18 -5.42 -2.38
N GLN A 43 -8.38 -5.71 -3.40
CA GLN A 43 -8.08 -7.09 -3.78
C GLN A 43 -7.24 -7.76 -2.68
N PRO A 44 -7.55 -9.01 -2.30
CA PRO A 44 -6.69 -9.79 -1.43
C PRO A 44 -5.29 -9.93 -2.03
N LEU A 45 -4.25 -9.52 -1.28
CA LEU A 45 -2.85 -9.71 -1.73
C LEU A 45 -2.46 -11.18 -1.69
N PHE A 46 -2.87 -11.89 -0.64
CA PHE A 46 -2.58 -13.32 -0.44
C PHE A 46 -3.75 -14.24 -0.79
N GLY A 47 -3.44 -15.48 -1.18
CA GLY A 47 -4.43 -16.50 -1.52
C GLY A 47 -4.89 -16.41 -2.98
N ARG A 48 -6.21 -16.48 -3.23
CA ARG A 48 -6.79 -16.39 -4.60
C ARG A 48 -6.87 -14.95 -5.12
N GLY A 49 -5.75 -14.24 -5.00
CA GLY A 49 -5.51 -12.89 -5.48
C GLY A 49 -4.33 -12.89 -6.45
N LEU A 50 -3.21 -12.29 -6.03
CA LEU A 50 -1.96 -12.21 -6.78
C LEU A 50 -1.14 -13.51 -6.77
N GLU A 51 -1.72 -14.62 -6.29
CA GLU A 51 -1.06 -15.95 -6.13
C GLU A 51 0.24 -15.92 -5.30
N LEU A 52 0.40 -14.90 -4.45
CA LEU A 52 1.58 -14.73 -3.61
C LEU A 52 1.74 -15.84 -2.58
N ASP A 53 2.98 -16.25 -2.36
CA ASP A 53 3.37 -17.25 -1.39
C ASP A 53 3.94 -16.63 -0.08
N SER A 54 4.47 -17.49 0.80
CA SER A 54 5.05 -17.05 2.08
C SER A 54 6.39 -16.33 1.95
N LEU A 55 7.13 -16.53 0.86
CA LEU A 55 8.37 -15.81 0.55
C LEU A 55 8.05 -14.40 0.08
N ASP A 56 7.08 -14.26 -0.81
CA ASP A 56 6.62 -12.96 -1.31
C ASP A 56 6.15 -12.04 -0.17
N THR A 57 5.53 -12.64 0.86
CA THR A 57 5.12 -11.91 2.08
C THR A 57 6.29 -11.16 2.72
N LEU A 58 7.47 -11.81 2.83
CA LEU A 58 8.64 -11.22 3.45
C LEU A 58 9.19 -10.07 2.60
N GLU A 59 9.16 -10.21 1.28
CA GLU A 59 9.59 -9.16 0.35
C GLU A 59 8.70 -7.92 0.43
N ILE A 60 7.38 -8.11 0.60
CA ILE A 60 6.45 -6.99 0.84
C ILE A 60 6.76 -6.30 2.17
N VAL A 61 7.02 -7.07 3.24
CA VAL A 61 7.38 -6.49 4.55
C VAL A 61 8.62 -5.61 4.42
N VAL A 62 9.68 -6.14 3.81
CA VAL A 62 10.94 -5.42 3.61
C VAL A 62 10.73 -4.17 2.76
N MET A 63 9.98 -4.27 1.65
CA MET A 63 9.66 -3.13 0.81
C MET A 63 8.92 -2.03 1.59
N VAL A 64 7.95 -2.39 2.42
CA VAL A 64 7.21 -1.41 3.24
C VAL A 64 8.10 -0.76 4.30
N GLU A 65 8.94 -1.55 4.97
CA GLU A 65 9.89 -1.03 5.95
C GLU A 65 10.90 -0.05 5.33
N GLU A 66 11.43 -0.36 4.13
CA GLU A 66 12.42 0.48 3.45
C GLU A 66 11.80 1.72 2.77
N GLN A 67 10.62 1.59 2.15
CA GLN A 67 10.03 2.66 1.34
C GLN A 67 9.10 3.58 2.14
N LEU A 68 8.40 3.03 3.14
CA LEU A 68 7.37 3.77 3.87
C LEU A 68 7.80 4.16 5.29
N ASP A 69 8.94 3.64 5.76
CA ASP A 69 9.52 3.88 7.10
C ASP A 69 8.58 3.40 8.22
N VAL A 70 7.92 2.25 8.01
CA VAL A 70 6.95 1.66 8.93
C VAL A 70 7.34 0.22 9.23
N THR A 71 7.40 -0.15 10.52
CA THR A 71 7.69 -1.53 10.96
C THR A 71 6.41 -2.37 11.02
N ILE A 72 6.44 -3.57 10.43
CA ILE A 72 5.31 -4.50 10.48
C ILE A 72 5.67 -5.72 11.33
N SER A 73 4.85 -6.01 12.35
CA SER A 73 5.03 -7.19 13.20
C SER A 73 4.09 -8.35 12.83
N ASP A 74 4.31 -9.52 13.43
CA ASP A 74 3.42 -10.70 13.24
C ASP A 74 1.97 -10.44 13.66
N ASP A 75 1.74 -9.50 14.59
CA ASP A 75 0.42 -9.09 15.05
C ASP A 75 -0.31 -8.20 14.01
N ASP A 76 0.44 -7.58 13.10
CA ASP A 76 -0.05 -6.65 12.09
C ASP A 76 -0.41 -7.34 10.77
N ARG A 77 -0.48 -8.68 10.75
CA ARG A 77 -0.85 -9.47 9.55
C ARG A 77 -2.13 -9.01 8.86
N SER A 78 -3.04 -8.38 9.60
CA SER A 78 -4.28 -7.84 9.04
C SER A 78 -4.07 -6.66 8.06
N ALA A 79 -2.92 -6.00 8.13
CA ALA A 79 -2.50 -4.92 7.22
C ALA A 79 -2.29 -5.42 5.79
N PHE A 80 -1.88 -6.68 5.60
CA PHE A 80 -1.69 -7.25 4.27
C PHE A 80 -2.96 -7.79 3.61
N GLY A 81 -4.14 -7.44 4.15
CA GLY A 81 -5.41 -7.87 3.57
C GLY A 81 -5.66 -7.30 2.17
N SER A 82 -5.19 -6.09 1.89
CA SER A 82 -5.31 -5.38 0.61
C SER A 82 -4.36 -4.19 0.57
N ILE A 83 -4.24 -3.51 -0.58
CA ILE A 83 -3.49 -2.24 -0.67
C ILE A 83 -4.07 -1.20 0.29
N ASN A 84 -5.40 -1.04 0.33
CA ASN A 84 -6.04 -0.09 1.22
C ASN A 84 -5.74 -0.37 2.70
N ARG A 85 -5.74 -1.65 3.11
CA ARG A 85 -5.40 -2.06 4.49
C ARG A 85 -3.95 -1.71 4.84
N LEU A 86 -3.04 -1.91 3.89
CA LEU A 86 -1.64 -1.60 4.07
C LEU A 86 -1.43 -0.08 4.20
N ILE A 87 -2.07 0.70 3.32
CA ILE A 87 -2.02 2.16 3.39
C ILE A 87 -2.69 2.68 4.67
N ASP A 88 -3.80 2.09 5.12
CA ASP A 88 -4.43 2.45 6.39
C ASP A 88 -3.47 2.24 7.56
N PHE A 89 -2.73 1.14 7.56
CA PHE A 89 -1.71 0.86 8.58
C PHE A 89 -0.59 1.90 8.55
N VAL A 90 -0.05 2.20 7.38
CA VAL A 90 1.01 3.20 7.19
C VAL A 90 0.57 4.60 7.63
N VAL A 91 -0.64 5.00 7.25
CA VAL A 91 -1.21 6.30 7.64
C VAL A 91 -1.49 6.36 9.15
N ALA A 92 -1.92 5.26 9.75
CA ALA A 92 -2.15 5.19 11.19
C ALA A 92 -0.83 5.30 11.99
N ASP A 93 0.24 4.68 11.50
CA ASP A 93 1.56 4.72 12.13
C ASP A 93 2.21 6.11 11.98
N ARG A 94 2.18 6.67 10.77
CA ARG A 94 2.81 7.98 10.48
C ARG A 94 1.98 9.19 10.89
N GLY A 95 0.67 9.02 11.09
CA GLY A 95 -0.26 10.11 11.42
C GLY A 95 -0.58 11.05 10.26
N GLU A 96 -0.03 10.80 9.07
CA GLU A 96 -0.26 11.57 7.84
C GLU A 96 -0.15 10.64 6.63
N ILE A 97 -0.62 11.11 5.46
CA ILE A 97 -0.45 10.38 4.20
C ILE A 97 0.96 10.69 3.65
N PRO A 98 1.84 9.70 3.52
CA PRO A 98 3.15 9.90 2.88
C PRO A 98 3.02 10.57 1.52
N GLN A 99 3.78 11.65 1.32
CA GLN A 99 3.89 12.26 0.01
C GLN A 99 4.86 11.45 -0.84
N VAL A 100 4.31 10.66 -1.75
CA VAL A 100 5.08 9.98 -2.78
C VAL A 100 5.27 10.93 -3.97
N GLU A 101 6.50 11.11 -4.40
CA GLU A 101 6.76 11.80 -5.67
C GLU A 101 6.18 10.93 -6.79
N ALA A 102 5.38 11.54 -7.68
CA ALA A 102 4.92 10.87 -8.88
C ALA A 102 6.15 10.64 -9.78
N ALA A 103 6.63 9.40 -9.84
CA ALA A 103 7.63 8.97 -10.81
C ALA A 103 7.10 9.06 -12.24
#